data_AF-A0A811LW43-F1
#
_entry.id   AF-A0A811LW43-F1
#
_cell.length_a   1.000
_cell.length_b   1.000
_cell.length_c   1.000
_cell.angle_alpha   90.00
_cell.angle_beta   90.00
_cell.angle_gamma   90.00
#
_symmetry.space_group_name_H-M   'P 1'
#
loop_
_entity.id
_entity.type
_entity.pdbx_description
1 polymer ?
#
loop_
_entity_poly.entity_id
_entity_poly.type
_entity_poly.pdbx_seq_one_letter_code
_entity_poly.pdbx_strand_id
1 'polypeptide(L)'
;MTEIEQPSHAKEMDQPQGPSNEGMLLKTVAPDAGVDTDQMIQWILDIRDRDRRETALLELSKKREAIPELPVWLWQSYGTMTCLLQEVISVYSAIVPPLLSATQSNRVCNALALMQCVAAHADTRKLFLEAKIPLFLYPFLHTTKNSRPFEYLRLTSLGVIGAMVKTDEKDVIKFLLSTEIIPLCLRIMEQGTELSRTVSTFILQKILLDDMGLDYVCQTYERFSHVAIVLGKVVIHLTNERSARLFKHVVRCYARLSDNNRAVQALAQCLPEQLRDDTFREFLDQDRSTEHFCRTLHENIYKGCKARPDSTGRGMTAQAFNRDPSRDAISRKVQEARESHARLQHQENLFDS
;
A
#
# COMPACT_ATOMS: atom_id res chain seq x y z
N MET A 1 49.69 9.85 52.74
CA MET A 1 48.37 9.24 52.97
C MET A 1 47.54 9.47 51.72
N THR A 2 47.38 8.40 50.95
CA THR A 2 46.38 8.15 49.90
C THR A 2 46.27 9.13 48.73
N GLU A 3 46.97 8.75 47.65
CA GLU A 3 46.53 8.80 46.26
C GLU A 3 45.09 8.27 46.09
N ILE A 4 44.26 8.94 45.28
CA ILE A 4 43.30 8.30 44.36
C ILE A 4 43.17 9.18 43.12
N GLU A 5 43.75 8.71 42.01
CA GLU A 5 43.44 9.12 40.64
C GLU A 5 42.03 8.63 40.25
N GLN A 6 41.28 9.44 39.50
CA GLN A 6 40.21 8.95 38.65
C GLN A 6 40.32 9.61 37.27
N PRO A 7 40.47 8.83 36.18
CA PRO A 7 40.37 9.34 34.84
C PRO A 7 38.93 9.24 34.30
N SER A 8 38.69 10.15 33.36
CA SER A 8 37.59 10.26 32.40
C SER A 8 37.18 8.96 31.69
N HIS A 9 35.88 8.75 31.49
CA HIS A 9 35.38 8.12 30.26
C HIS A 9 33.97 8.61 29.89
N ALA A 10 33.88 9.24 28.72
CA ALA A 10 32.66 9.42 27.96
C ALA A 10 32.09 8.06 27.54
N LYS A 11 30.75 7.93 27.47
CA LYS A 11 30.08 6.83 26.80
C LYS A 11 29.16 7.38 25.72
N GLU A 12 29.48 7.01 24.49
CA GLU A 12 28.72 7.21 23.28
C GLU A 12 27.42 6.40 23.24
N MET A 13 26.53 6.88 22.36
CA MET A 13 25.28 6.31 21.88
C MET A 13 25.42 4.88 21.35
N ASP A 14 24.33 4.11 21.44
CA ASP A 14 24.11 2.97 20.53
C ASP A 14 22.64 2.90 20.08
N GLN A 15 22.45 2.77 18.76
CA GLN A 15 21.19 2.57 18.04
C GLN A 15 21.06 1.07 17.70
N PRO A 16 19.87 0.45 17.74
CA PRO A 16 19.73 -0.92 17.27
C PRO A 16 19.58 -0.97 15.74
N GLN A 17 20.61 -1.47 15.06
CA GLN A 17 20.60 -1.90 13.66
C GLN A 17 19.81 -3.22 13.48
N GLY A 18 19.09 -3.35 12.36
CA GLY A 18 18.37 -4.56 11.96
C GLY A 18 19.29 -5.66 11.38
N PRO A 19 18.81 -6.91 11.24
CA PRO A 19 19.68 -8.01 10.82
C PRO A 19 19.73 -8.18 9.30
N SER A 20 20.95 -8.37 8.81
CA SER A 20 21.33 -8.83 7.48
C SER A 20 21.42 -10.37 7.46
N ASN A 21 21.00 -10.99 6.36
CA ASN A 21 21.08 -12.43 6.12
C ASN A 21 22.33 -12.77 5.30
N GLU A 22 23.13 -13.75 5.74
CA GLU A 22 23.80 -14.78 4.90
C GLU A 22 24.67 -15.72 5.77
N GLY A 23 24.67 -17.03 5.45
CA GLY A 23 25.79 -17.94 5.77
C GLY A 23 25.50 -19.14 6.69
N MET A 24 24.96 -20.21 6.10
CA MET A 24 24.68 -21.53 6.66
C MET A 24 25.93 -22.31 7.12
N LEU A 25 25.93 -22.84 8.35
CA LEU A 25 26.82 -23.92 8.80
C LEU A 25 26.08 -24.82 9.81
N LEU A 26 25.99 -26.10 9.46
CA LEU A 26 25.29 -27.17 10.17
C LEU A 26 25.70 -27.27 11.64
N LYS A 27 24.72 -27.12 12.54
CA LYS A 27 24.77 -27.65 13.90
C LYS A 27 23.47 -28.40 14.21
N THR A 28 23.68 -29.68 14.50
CA THR A 28 22.89 -30.66 15.23
C THR A 28 21.48 -30.25 15.68
N VAL A 29 20.49 -30.98 15.17
CA VAL A 29 19.06 -30.89 15.49
C VAL A 29 18.85 -31.03 17.00
N ALA A 30 18.52 -29.92 17.66
CA ALA A 30 17.88 -29.92 18.97
C ALA A 30 16.40 -30.32 18.78
N PRO A 31 15.76 -30.99 19.76
CA PRO A 31 14.36 -31.35 19.67
C PRO A 31 13.51 -30.09 19.51
N ASP A 32 12.58 -30.16 18.56
CA ASP A 32 11.62 -29.12 18.17
C ASP A 32 11.02 -28.44 19.40
N ALA A 33 11.34 -27.17 19.63
CA ALA A 33 10.64 -26.33 20.60
C ALA A 33 9.28 -25.99 19.99
N GLY A 34 8.39 -26.99 19.96
CA GLY A 34 7.07 -26.91 19.36
C GLY A 34 6.32 -25.72 19.92
N VAL A 35 5.66 -24.98 19.03
CA VAL A 35 4.81 -23.85 19.40
C VAL A 35 3.77 -24.34 20.42
N ASP A 36 3.80 -23.76 21.62
CA ASP A 36 2.87 -24.09 22.70
C ASP A 36 1.43 -23.74 22.27
N THR A 37 0.73 -24.76 21.79
CA THR A 37 -0.62 -24.65 21.23
C THR A 37 -1.64 -24.34 22.33
N ASP A 38 -1.44 -24.88 23.54
CA ASP A 38 -2.33 -24.64 24.67
C ASP A 38 -2.27 -23.16 25.09
N GLN A 39 -1.06 -22.58 25.10
CA GLN A 39 -0.90 -21.16 25.38
C GLN A 39 -1.56 -20.27 24.33
N MET A 40 -1.57 -20.67 23.06
CA MET A 40 -2.26 -19.93 21.99
C MET A 40 -3.76 -19.95 22.16
N ILE A 41 -4.31 -21.14 22.45
CA ILE A 41 -5.73 -21.30 22.74
C ILE A 41 -6.11 -20.44 23.94
N GLN A 42 -5.30 -20.43 24.99
CA GLN A 42 -5.54 -19.59 26.17
C GLN A 42 -5.57 -18.10 25.82
N TRP A 43 -4.65 -17.60 24.99
CA TRP A 43 -4.70 -16.21 24.55
C TRP A 43 -5.92 -15.90 23.68
N ILE A 44 -6.37 -16.82 22.83
CA ILE A 44 -7.60 -16.64 22.05
C ILE A 44 -8.81 -16.50 22.98
N LEU A 45 -8.85 -17.28 24.07
CA LEU A 45 -9.89 -17.16 25.10
C LEU A 45 -9.77 -15.82 25.85
N ASP A 46 -8.55 -15.42 26.21
CA ASP A 46 -8.27 -14.18 26.95
C ASP A 46 -8.63 -12.91 26.14
N ILE A 47 -8.73 -12.97 24.81
CA ILE A 47 -9.26 -11.85 23.99
C ILE A 47 -10.66 -11.42 24.47
N ARG A 48 -11.47 -12.36 24.97
CA ARG A 48 -12.84 -12.06 25.42
C ARG A 48 -12.86 -11.30 26.74
N ASP A 49 -11.85 -11.51 27.59
CA ASP A 49 -11.71 -10.83 28.86
C ASP A 49 -11.12 -9.43 28.65
N ARG A 50 -11.84 -8.39 29.09
CA ARG A 50 -11.44 -6.99 28.89
C ARG A 50 -10.07 -6.67 29.50
N ASP A 51 -9.74 -7.28 30.63
CA ASP A 51 -8.53 -6.95 31.38
C ASP A 51 -7.30 -7.67 30.83
N ARG A 52 -7.50 -8.82 30.17
CA ARG A 52 -6.43 -9.64 29.56
C ARG A 52 -6.25 -9.41 28.07
N ARG A 53 -7.27 -8.84 27.42
CA ARG A 53 -7.31 -8.68 25.95
C ARG A 53 -6.09 -7.97 25.39
N GLU A 54 -5.62 -6.90 26.02
CA GLU A 54 -4.48 -6.13 25.50
C GLU A 54 -3.20 -6.99 25.42
N THR A 55 -2.93 -7.75 26.47
CA THR A 55 -1.80 -8.68 26.51
C THR A 55 -1.99 -9.82 25.51
N ALA A 56 -3.19 -10.40 25.43
CA ALA A 56 -3.50 -11.47 24.49
C ALA A 56 -3.32 -11.02 23.02
N LEU A 57 -3.79 -9.82 22.67
CA LEU A 57 -3.60 -9.24 21.33
C LEU A 57 -2.12 -9.08 20.98
N LEU A 58 -1.32 -8.59 21.93
CA LEU A 58 0.12 -8.40 21.72
C LEU A 58 0.85 -9.73 21.50
N GLU A 59 0.58 -10.74 22.32
CA GLU A 59 1.29 -12.02 22.23
C GLU A 59 0.86 -12.82 21.00
N LEU A 60 -0.45 -12.83 20.68
CA LEU A 60 -0.94 -13.44 19.45
C LEU A 60 -0.42 -12.73 18.20
N SER A 61 -0.35 -11.40 18.18
CA SER A 61 0.14 -10.67 17.00
C SER A 61 1.62 -10.97 16.70
N LYS A 62 2.46 -11.12 17.74
CA LYS A 62 3.87 -11.53 17.58
C LYS A 62 4.02 -12.92 17.02
N LYS A 63 3.16 -13.86 17.44
CA LYS A 63 3.26 -15.26 17.03
C LYS A 63 2.28 -15.67 15.93
N ARG A 64 1.70 -14.71 15.23
CA ARG A 64 0.67 -14.94 14.20
C ARG A 64 1.12 -15.80 13.02
N GLU A 65 2.43 -15.92 12.82
CA GLU A 65 3.05 -16.75 11.76
C GLU A 65 3.50 -18.12 12.28
N ALA A 66 3.45 -18.35 13.60
CA ALA A 66 3.92 -19.59 14.22
C ALA A 66 2.96 -20.77 14.01
N ILE A 67 1.66 -20.50 13.83
CA ILE A 67 0.63 -21.52 13.60
C ILE A 67 -0.15 -21.17 12.32
N PRO A 68 -0.02 -21.98 11.25
CA PRO A 68 -0.77 -21.78 10.00
C PRO A 68 -2.29 -21.77 10.19
N GLU A 69 -2.80 -22.57 11.14
CA GLU A 69 -4.23 -22.73 11.45
C GLU A 69 -4.82 -21.62 12.35
N LEU A 70 -3.98 -20.73 12.89
CA LEU A 70 -4.44 -19.63 13.77
C LEU A 70 -5.59 -18.80 13.16
N PRO A 71 -5.58 -18.43 11.86
CA PRO A 71 -6.68 -17.70 11.24
C PRO A 71 -8.03 -18.43 11.36
N VAL A 72 -8.04 -19.75 11.23
CA VAL A 72 -9.24 -20.58 11.36
C VAL A 72 -9.70 -20.61 12.81
N TRP A 73 -8.78 -20.76 13.76
CA TRP A 73 -9.11 -20.75 15.20
C TRP A 73 -9.67 -19.40 15.65
N LEU A 74 -9.09 -18.29 15.18
CA LEU A 74 -9.60 -16.94 15.46
C LEU A 74 -11.02 -16.74 14.93
N TRP A 75 -11.31 -17.28 13.75
CA TRP A 75 -12.63 -17.15 13.13
C TRP A 75 -13.69 -18.03 13.82
N GLN A 76 -13.35 -19.28 14.13
CA GLN A 76 -14.28 -20.26 14.69
C GLN A 76 -14.47 -20.09 16.21
N SER A 77 -13.51 -19.49 16.90
CA SER A 77 -13.63 -19.21 18.33
C SER A 77 -14.76 -18.23 18.63
N TYR A 78 -15.63 -18.62 19.56
CA TYR A 78 -16.81 -17.86 19.94
C TYR A 78 -16.45 -16.44 20.40
N GLY A 79 -16.97 -15.43 19.71
CA GLY A 79 -16.85 -14.02 20.09
C GLY A 79 -15.50 -13.38 19.78
N THR A 80 -14.48 -14.13 19.32
CA THR A 80 -13.14 -13.58 19.06
C THR A 80 -13.19 -12.48 17.98
N MET A 81 -13.80 -12.73 16.82
CA MET A 81 -13.94 -11.71 15.77
C MET A 81 -14.77 -10.49 16.22
N THR A 82 -15.76 -10.69 17.09
CA THR A 82 -16.55 -9.58 17.68
C THR A 82 -15.67 -8.70 18.57
N CYS A 83 -14.82 -9.30 19.41
CA CYS A 83 -13.87 -8.56 20.23
C CYS A 83 -12.83 -7.81 19.38
N LEU A 84 -12.32 -8.42 18.31
CA LEU A 84 -11.41 -7.72 17.38
C LEU A 84 -12.09 -6.51 16.72
N LEU A 85 -13.34 -6.64 16.28
CA LEU A 85 -14.12 -5.51 15.77
C LEU A 85 -14.38 -4.44 16.83
N GLN A 86 -14.60 -4.83 18.09
CA GLN A 86 -14.77 -3.88 19.19
C GLN A 86 -13.52 -3.03 19.40
N GLU A 87 -12.31 -3.61 19.26
CA GLU A 87 -11.06 -2.85 19.32
C GLU A 87 -10.97 -1.81 18.20
N VAL A 88 -11.37 -2.16 16.97
CA VAL A 88 -11.46 -1.22 15.84
C VAL A 88 -12.43 -0.08 16.13
N ILE A 89 -13.65 -0.39 16.55
CA ILE A 89 -14.71 0.60 16.79
C ILE A 89 -14.34 1.54 17.95
N SER A 90 -13.66 1.03 18.98
CA SER A 90 -13.25 1.82 20.15
C SER A 90 -12.37 3.03 19.77
N VAL A 91 -11.62 2.90 18.68
CA VAL A 91 -10.70 3.94 18.19
C VAL A 91 -11.41 5.05 17.42
N TYR A 92 -12.64 4.84 16.95
CA TYR A 92 -13.35 5.85 16.14
C TYR A 92 -13.50 7.20 16.84
N SER A 93 -13.73 7.18 18.15
CA SER A 93 -13.82 8.40 18.98
C SER A 93 -12.52 9.23 19.01
N ALA A 94 -11.37 8.60 18.78
CA ALA A 94 -10.06 9.23 18.78
C ALA A 94 -9.56 9.63 17.37
N ILE A 95 -10.37 9.37 16.33
CA ILE A 95 -10.08 9.80 14.95
C ILE A 95 -10.63 11.19 14.68
N VAL A 96 -11.82 11.47 15.19
CA VAL A 96 -12.51 12.75 15.05
C VAL A 96 -13.01 13.19 16.44
N PRO A 97 -12.32 14.13 17.13
CA PRO A 97 -11.08 14.82 16.76
C PRO A 97 -9.84 13.89 16.76
N PRO A 98 -8.73 14.26 16.07
CA PRO A 98 -7.58 13.37 15.89
C PRO A 98 -6.68 13.31 17.14
N LEU A 99 -7.15 12.63 18.18
CA LEU A 99 -6.53 12.50 19.51
C LEU A 99 -5.94 11.10 19.77
N LEU A 100 -5.70 10.33 18.70
CA LEU A 100 -5.15 8.97 18.82
C LEU A 100 -3.76 8.95 19.46
N SER A 101 -3.67 8.31 20.63
CA SER A 101 -2.40 8.06 21.33
C SER A 101 -1.60 6.90 20.73
N ALA A 102 -0.30 6.84 21.05
CA ALA A 102 0.56 5.73 20.63
C ALA A 102 0.09 4.38 21.20
N THR A 103 -0.32 4.34 22.47
CA THR A 103 -0.82 3.12 23.12
C THR A 103 -2.09 2.60 22.45
N GLN A 104 -3.07 3.48 22.18
CA GLN A 104 -4.29 3.11 21.46
C GLN A 104 -4.00 2.61 20.05
N SER A 105 -3.11 3.29 19.31
CA SER A 105 -2.68 2.87 17.97
C SER A 105 -2.02 1.50 17.98
N ASN A 106 -1.07 1.26 18.90
CA ASN A 106 -0.40 -0.04 19.01
C ASN A 106 -1.37 -1.17 19.34
N ARG A 107 -2.30 -0.95 20.29
CA ARG A 107 -3.30 -1.93 20.70
C ARG A 107 -4.23 -2.31 19.55
N VAL A 108 -4.80 -1.34 18.83
CA VAL A 108 -5.67 -1.66 17.68
C VAL A 108 -4.87 -2.27 16.53
N CYS A 109 -3.63 -1.86 16.31
CA CYS A 109 -2.77 -2.46 15.28
C CYS A 109 -2.47 -3.94 15.55
N ASN A 110 -2.36 -4.36 16.82
CA ASN A 110 -2.28 -5.78 17.16
C ASN A 110 -3.55 -6.54 16.74
N ALA A 111 -4.74 -5.97 16.97
CA ALA A 111 -5.99 -6.57 16.49
C ALA A 111 -6.07 -6.60 14.96
N LEU A 112 -5.65 -5.53 14.27
CA LEU A 112 -5.57 -5.48 12.81
C LEU A 112 -4.57 -6.51 12.25
N ALA A 113 -3.46 -6.75 12.94
CA ALA A 113 -2.47 -7.75 12.55
C ALA A 113 -3.06 -9.18 12.59
N LEU A 114 -3.96 -9.48 13.52
CA LEU A 114 -4.70 -10.74 13.57
C LEU A 114 -5.77 -10.80 12.47
N MET A 115 -6.52 -9.70 12.25
CA MET A 115 -7.47 -9.61 11.13
C MET A 115 -6.78 -9.77 9.77
N GLN A 116 -5.54 -9.30 9.62
CA GLN A 116 -4.74 -9.49 8.42
C GLN A 116 -4.49 -10.98 8.14
N CYS A 117 -4.19 -11.78 9.16
CA CYS A 117 -4.00 -13.22 9.02
C CYS A 117 -5.30 -13.92 8.62
N VAL A 118 -6.44 -13.53 9.21
CA VAL A 118 -7.77 -14.00 8.82
C VAL A 118 -8.09 -13.65 7.36
N ALA A 119 -7.81 -12.42 6.95
CA ALA A 119 -8.01 -11.97 5.56
C ALA A 119 -7.07 -12.69 4.56
N ALA A 120 -5.89 -13.13 5.01
CA ALA A 120 -4.90 -13.82 4.19
C ALA A 120 -5.17 -15.32 4.02
N HIS A 121 -5.94 -15.96 4.90
CA HIS A 121 -6.13 -17.42 4.90
C HIS A 121 -7.26 -17.85 3.95
N ALA A 122 -7.06 -18.94 3.20
CA ALA A 122 -8.01 -19.38 2.18
C ALA A 122 -9.41 -19.70 2.74
N ASP A 123 -9.46 -20.38 3.89
CA ASP A 123 -10.73 -20.83 4.48
C ASP A 123 -11.55 -19.74 5.16
N THR A 124 -10.92 -18.62 5.55
CA THR A 124 -11.59 -17.56 6.30
C THR A 124 -11.73 -16.25 5.52
N ARG A 125 -10.95 -16.04 4.45
CA ARG A 125 -11.01 -14.83 3.61
C ARG A 125 -12.39 -14.56 3.05
N LYS A 126 -13.04 -15.57 2.47
CA LYS A 126 -14.39 -15.43 1.92
C LYS A 126 -15.37 -14.99 3.00
N LEU A 127 -15.30 -15.61 4.18
CA LEU A 127 -16.16 -15.29 5.32
C LEU A 127 -15.89 -13.86 5.83
N PHE A 128 -14.62 -13.45 5.88
CA PHE A 128 -14.19 -12.10 6.25
C PHE A 128 -14.74 -11.03 5.28
N LEU A 129 -14.73 -11.34 3.98
CA LEU A 129 -15.28 -10.49 2.91
C LEU A 129 -16.81 -10.40 2.97
N GLU A 130 -17.49 -11.53 3.14
CA GLU A 130 -18.96 -11.62 3.23
C GLU A 130 -19.49 -10.90 4.46
N ALA A 131 -18.77 -10.96 5.58
CA ALA A 131 -19.06 -10.22 6.80
C ALA A 131 -18.81 -8.70 6.70
N LYS A 132 -18.32 -8.21 5.55
CA LYS A 132 -18.06 -6.78 5.29
C LYS A 132 -17.10 -6.12 6.29
N ILE A 133 -16.26 -6.91 6.96
CA ILE A 133 -15.27 -6.43 7.94
C ILE A 133 -14.33 -5.35 7.37
N PRO A 134 -13.85 -5.42 6.11
CA PRO A 134 -12.99 -4.37 5.55
C PRO A 134 -13.57 -2.95 5.65
N LEU A 135 -14.90 -2.80 5.62
CA LEU A 135 -15.55 -1.47 5.69
C LEU A 135 -15.29 -0.76 7.02
N PHE A 136 -15.09 -1.52 8.11
CA PHE A 136 -14.73 -0.95 9.41
C PHE A 136 -13.33 -0.33 9.43
N LEU A 137 -12.48 -0.61 8.43
CA LEU A 137 -11.13 -0.06 8.34
C LEU A 137 -11.08 1.24 7.54
N TYR A 138 -12.11 1.57 6.77
CA TYR A 138 -12.11 2.75 5.90
C TYR A 138 -12.04 4.08 6.67
N PRO A 139 -12.69 4.23 7.84
CA PRO A 139 -12.47 5.41 8.68
C PRO A 139 -10.99 5.64 9.04
N PHE A 140 -10.19 4.57 9.19
CA PHE A 140 -8.75 4.67 9.46
C PHE A 140 -8.00 5.19 8.23
N LEU A 141 -8.36 4.70 7.03
CA LEU A 141 -7.77 5.11 5.75
C LEU A 141 -8.15 6.55 5.35
N HIS A 142 -9.28 7.07 5.84
CA HIS A 142 -9.69 8.45 5.60
C HIS A 142 -8.89 9.50 6.39
N THR A 143 -8.16 9.09 7.44
CA THR A 143 -7.42 10.01 8.30
C THR A 143 -6.27 10.70 7.55
N THR A 144 -6.02 11.96 7.88
CA THR A 144 -4.99 12.80 7.23
C THR A 144 -3.92 13.33 8.18
N LYS A 145 -4.02 13.03 9.48
CA LYS A 145 -3.01 13.44 10.47
C LYS A 145 -1.73 12.64 10.25
N ASN A 146 -0.59 13.31 10.18
CA ASN A 146 0.72 12.69 9.89
C ASN A 146 1.55 12.35 11.13
N SER A 147 0.92 12.25 12.31
CA SER A 147 1.63 11.78 13.50
C SER A 147 1.85 10.27 13.40
N ARG A 148 2.94 9.78 14.03
CA ARG A 148 3.33 8.36 14.03
C ARG A 148 2.16 7.39 14.36
N PRO A 149 1.29 7.66 15.36
CA PRO A 149 0.14 6.78 15.64
C PRO A 149 -0.84 6.64 14.47
N PHE A 150 -1.09 7.71 13.71
CA PHE A 150 -2.01 7.70 12.57
C PHE A 150 -1.38 7.08 11.32
N GLU A 151 -0.10 7.34 11.06
CA GLU A 151 0.64 6.67 9.98
C GLU A 151 0.67 5.15 10.20
N TYR A 152 0.98 4.72 11.42
CA TYR A 152 1.01 3.30 11.76
C TYR A 152 -0.38 2.65 11.63
N LEU A 153 -1.44 3.34 12.07
CA LEU A 153 -2.81 2.88 11.91
C LEU A 153 -3.19 2.68 10.43
N ARG A 154 -2.88 3.67 9.57
CA ARG A 154 -3.14 3.59 8.13
C ARG A 154 -2.37 2.44 7.49
N LEU A 155 -1.08 2.31 7.78
CA LEU A 155 -0.22 1.28 7.21
C LEU A 155 -0.72 -0.13 7.58
N THR A 156 -1.05 -0.38 8.85
CA THR A 156 -1.57 -1.67 9.28
C THR A 156 -2.94 -1.98 8.66
N SER A 157 -3.80 -0.96 8.52
CA SER A 157 -5.11 -1.10 7.86
C SER A 157 -4.96 -1.46 6.37
N LEU A 158 -4.04 -0.79 5.66
CA LEU A 158 -3.68 -1.14 4.28
C LEU A 158 -3.12 -2.55 4.19
N GLY A 159 -2.38 -3.01 5.21
CA GLY A 159 -1.88 -4.38 5.29
C GLY A 159 -2.99 -5.44 5.24
N VAL A 160 -4.13 -5.18 5.90
CA VAL A 160 -5.32 -6.06 5.84
C VAL A 160 -5.89 -6.11 4.42
N ILE A 161 -6.11 -4.95 3.78
CA ILE A 161 -6.63 -4.87 2.41
C ILE A 161 -5.64 -5.51 1.42
N GLY A 162 -4.34 -5.24 1.60
CA GLY A 162 -3.24 -5.79 0.82
C GLY A 162 -3.18 -7.32 0.87
N ALA A 163 -3.44 -7.91 2.03
CA ALA A 163 -3.49 -9.36 2.20
C ALA A 163 -4.63 -10.00 1.37
N MET A 164 -5.78 -9.35 1.29
CA MET A 164 -6.93 -9.83 0.51
C MET A 164 -6.62 -9.83 -0.99
N VAL A 165 -6.14 -8.69 -1.52
CA VAL A 165 -5.87 -8.54 -2.96
C VAL A 165 -4.65 -9.32 -3.43
N LYS A 166 -3.79 -9.81 -2.52
CA LYS A 166 -2.64 -10.65 -2.86
C LYS A 166 -3.03 -11.95 -3.57
N THR A 167 -4.28 -12.39 -3.40
CA THR A 167 -4.76 -13.71 -3.80
C THR A 167 -5.44 -13.74 -5.16
N ASP A 168 -5.56 -12.58 -5.81
CA ASP A 168 -6.10 -12.42 -7.17
C ASP A 168 -7.55 -12.96 -7.33
N GLU A 169 -8.31 -13.01 -6.23
CA GLU A 169 -9.72 -13.41 -6.25
C GLU A 169 -10.62 -12.30 -6.81
N LYS A 170 -11.43 -12.64 -7.81
CA LYS A 170 -12.35 -11.69 -8.47
C LYS A 170 -13.40 -11.11 -7.53
N ASP A 171 -13.89 -11.89 -6.57
CA ASP A 171 -14.88 -11.42 -5.61
C ASP A 171 -14.33 -10.34 -4.67
N VAL A 172 -13.03 -10.42 -4.33
CA VAL A 172 -12.33 -9.38 -3.58
C VAL A 172 -12.26 -8.09 -4.41
N ILE A 173 -11.85 -8.19 -5.68
CA ILE A 173 -11.78 -7.02 -6.56
C ILE A 173 -13.17 -6.39 -6.73
N LYS A 174 -14.19 -7.19 -7.03
CA LYS A 174 -15.58 -6.72 -7.18
C LYS A 174 -16.08 -5.99 -5.94
N PHE A 175 -15.82 -6.55 -4.75
CA PHE A 175 -16.17 -5.89 -3.49
C PHE A 175 -15.47 -4.54 -3.36
N LEU A 176 -14.15 -4.50 -3.54
CA LEU A 176 -13.35 -3.28 -3.41
C LEU A 176 -13.75 -2.16 -4.38
N LEU A 177 -14.12 -2.53 -5.62
CA LEU A 177 -14.65 -1.57 -6.60
C LEU A 177 -16.00 -0.99 -6.17
N SER A 178 -16.86 -1.80 -5.54
CA SER A 178 -18.17 -1.36 -5.05
C SER A 178 -18.13 -0.47 -3.80
N THR A 179 -16.97 -0.36 -3.15
CA THR A 179 -16.81 0.31 -1.86
C THR A 179 -15.86 1.50 -1.90
N GLU A 180 -15.45 1.96 -3.09
CA GLU A 180 -14.61 3.17 -3.24
C GLU A 180 -13.20 3.06 -2.62
N ILE A 181 -12.54 1.90 -2.70
CA ILE A 181 -11.15 1.78 -2.23
C ILE A 181 -10.17 2.62 -3.06
N ILE A 182 -10.43 2.81 -4.35
CA ILE A 182 -9.50 3.49 -5.28
C ILE A 182 -9.25 4.95 -4.84
N PRO A 183 -10.27 5.79 -4.60
CA PRO A 183 -10.06 7.14 -4.04
C PRO A 183 -9.22 7.17 -2.76
N LEU A 184 -9.43 6.22 -1.84
CA LEU A 184 -8.64 6.09 -0.62
C LEU A 184 -7.17 5.78 -0.92
N CYS A 185 -6.92 4.81 -1.80
CA CYS A 185 -5.58 4.45 -2.22
C CYS A 185 -4.85 5.62 -2.88
N LEU A 186 -5.51 6.33 -3.80
CA LEU A 186 -4.92 7.48 -4.50
C LEU A 186 -4.53 8.61 -3.53
N ARG A 187 -5.37 8.92 -2.54
CA ARG A 187 -5.05 9.92 -1.51
C ARG A 187 -3.80 9.53 -0.72
N ILE A 188 -3.70 8.27 -0.31
CA ILE A 188 -2.55 7.77 0.45
C ILE A 188 -1.28 7.72 -0.43
N MET A 189 -1.41 7.39 -1.71
CA MET A 189 -0.29 7.44 -2.66
C MET A 189 0.25 8.86 -2.81
N GLU A 190 -0.61 9.87 -2.77
CA GLU A 190 -0.21 11.26 -2.89
C GLU A 190 0.45 11.81 -1.61
N GLN A 191 -0.08 11.48 -0.43
CA GLN A 191 0.26 12.20 0.83
C GLN A 191 0.88 11.32 1.92
N GLY A 192 0.83 9.99 1.80
CA GLY A 192 1.30 9.08 2.84
C GLY A 192 2.82 8.94 2.90
N THR A 193 3.30 8.23 3.92
CA THR A 193 4.70 7.77 4.03
C THR A 193 5.09 6.79 2.91
N GLU A 194 6.40 6.65 2.63
CA GLU A 194 6.92 5.74 1.58
C GLU A 194 6.31 4.33 1.67
N LEU A 195 6.24 3.75 2.87
CA LEU A 195 5.65 2.43 3.10
C LEU A 195 4.15 2.41 2.76
N SER A 196 3.38 3.40 3.21
CA SER A 196 1.96 3.53 2.91
C SER A 196 1.70 3.74 1.41
N ARG A 197 2.52 4.55 0.73
CA ARG A 197 2.48 4.73 -0.73
C ARG A 197 2.72 3.41 -1.45
N THR A 198 3.73 2.65 -1.00
CA THR A 198 4.08 1.35 -1.58
C THR A 198 2.92 0.36 -1.49
N VAL A 199 2.36 0.17 -0.29
CA VAL A 199 1.23 -0.77 -0.09
C VAL A 199 -0.02 -0.29 -0.83
N SER A 200 -0.30 1.01 -0.83
CA SER A 200 -1.44 1.58 -1.56
C SER A 200 -1.31 1.40 -3.07
N THR A 201 -0.12 1.64 -3.63
CA THR A 201 0.16 1.41 -5.06
C THR A 201 0.08 -0.07 -5.40
N PHE A 202 0.53 -0.96 -4.51
CA PHE A 202 0.36 -2.41 -4.68
C PHE A 202 -1.12 -2.82 -4.74
N ILE A 203 -1.97 -2.26 -3.88
CA ILE A 203 -3.43 -2.52 -3.91
C ILE A 203 -4.02 -2.03 -5.24
N LEU A 204 -3.70 -0.81 -5.66
CA LEU A 204 -4.14 -0.27 -6.95
C LEU A 204 -3.65 -1.15 -8.11
N GLN A 205 -2.40 -1.62 -8.08
CA GLN A 205 -1.84 -2.51 -9.09
C GLN A 205 -2.65 -3.81 -9.17
N LYS A 206 -2.96 -4.44 -8.04
CA LYS A 206 -3.77 -5.67 -8.01
C LYS A 206 -5.17 -5.46 -8.57
N ILE A 207 -5.79 -4.32 -8.29
CA ILE A 207 -7.07 -3.94 -8.90
C ILE A 207 -6.93 -3.80 -10.43
N LEU A 208 -5.90 -3.10 -10.91
CA LEU A 208 -5.67 -2.91 -12.35
C LEU A 208 -5.34 -4.21 -13.09
N LEU A 209 -4.71 -5.18 -12.43
CA LEU A 209 -4.40 -6.47 -13.05
C LEU A 209 -5.66 -7.26 -13.41
N ASP A 210 -6.74 -7.12 -12.64
CA ASP A 210 -8.04 -7.70 -12.99
C ASP A 210 -8.73 -6.87 -14.08
N ASP A 211 -9.35 -7.55 -15.05
CA ASP A 211 -10.01 -6.89 -16.18
C ASP A 211 -11.16 -5.98 -15.74
N MET A 212 -11.92 -6.36 -14.69
CA MET A 212 -13.00 -5.53 -14.15
C MET A 212 -12.46 -4.25 -13.53
N GLY A 213 -11.32 -4.32 -12.85
CA GLY A 213 -10.67 -3.16 -12.26
C GLY A 213 -10.06 -2.23 -13.32
N LEU A 214 -9.41 -2.78 -14.35
CA LEU A 214 -8.92 -1.99 -15.47
C LEU A 214 -10.06 -1.26 -16.20
N ASP A 215 -11.14 -1.97 -16.51
CA ASP A 215 -12.31 -1.39 -17.17
C ASP A 215 -12.98 -0.33 -16.30
N TYR A 216 -13.08 -0.55 -14.98
CA TYR A 216 -13.64 0.43 -14.04
C TYR A 216 -12.85 1.74 -14.04
N VAL A 217 -11.52 1.65 -14.00
CA VAL A 217 -10.62 2.81 -14.00
C VAL A 217 -10.67 3.54 -15.35
N CYS A 218 -10.70 2.79 -16.45
CA CYS A 218 -10.72 3.35 -17.81
C CYS A 218 -12.14 3.67 -18.32
N GLN A 219 -13.18 3.46 -17.50
CA GLN A 219 -14.58 3.65 -17.89
C GLN A 219 -14.88 5.11 -18.26
N THR A 220 -14.36 6.05 -17.45
CA THR A 220 -14.56 7.48 -17.63
C THR A 220 -13.22 8.19 -17.70
N TYR A 221 -13.21 9.35 -18.37
CA TYR A 221 -12.03 10.19 -18.44
C TYR A 221 -11.56 10.63 -17.05
N GLU A 222 -12.49 11.01 -16.17
CA GLU A 222 -12.20 11.51 -14.81
C GLU A 222 -11.51 10.47 -13.92
N ARG A 223 -11.97 9.22 -13.95
CA ARG A 223 -11.33 8.15 -13.17
C ARG A 223 -9.91 7.87 -13.66
N PHE A 224 -9.74 7.73 -14.98
CA PHE A 224 -8.42 7.51 -15.58
C PHE A 224 -7.48 8.67 -15.29
N SER A 225 -7.94 9.91 -15.50
CA SER A 225 -7.13 11.11 -15.32
C SER A 225 -6.65 11.28 -13.89
N HIS A 226 -7.53 11.03 -12.92
CA HIS A 226 -7.16 11.10 -11.50
C HIS A 226 -6.06 10.07 -11.16
N VAL A 227 -6.20 8.82 -11.63
CA VAL A 227 -5.18 7.78 -11.44
C VAL A 227 -3.86 8.17 -12.10
N ALA A 228 -3.88 8.63 -13.36
CA ALA A 228 -2.69 9.02 -14.10
C ALA A 228 -1.96 10.21 -13.47
N ILE A 229 -2.69 11.22 -12.98
CA ILE A 229 -2.12 12.39 -12.30
C ILE A 229 -1.39 11.96 -11.02
N VAL A 230 -2.04 11.13 -10.19
CA VAL A 230 -1.44 10.66 -8.93
C VAL A 230 -0.22 9.79 -9.18
N LEU A 231 -0.29 8.84 -10.13
CA LEU A 231 0.88 8.05 -10.54
C LEU A 231 2.01 8.95 -11.06
N GLY A 232 1.69 10.01 -11.81
CA GLY A 232 2.66 11.00 -12.27
C GLY A 232 3.36 11.72 -11.11
N LYS A 233 2.61 12.15 -10.09
CA LYS A 233 3.19 12.75 -8.88
C LYS A 233 4.10 11.77 -8.15
N VAL A 234 3.72 10.49 -8.04
CA VAL A 234 4.56 9.45 -7.43
C VAL A 234 5.85 9.25 -8.23
N VAL A 235 5.82 9.32 -9.57
CA VAL A 235 7.03 9.26 -10.40
C VAL A 235 7.98 10.41 -10.10
N ILE A 236 7.47 11.65 -9.98
CA ILE A 236 8.29 12.80 -9.58
C ILE A 236 8.87 12.58 -8.19
N HIS A 237 8.08 12.05 -7.26
CA HIS A 237 8.55 11.77 -5.91
C HIS A 237 9.70 10.74 -5.87
N LEU A 238 9.63 9.73 -6.74
CA LEU A 238 10.64 8.68 -6.87
C LEU A 238 12.00 9.19 -7.35
N THR A 239 12.09 10.36 -7.99
CA THR A 239 13.40 10.93 -8.37
C THR A 239 14.21 11.32 -7.14
N ASN A 240 13.55 11.64 -6.02
CA ASN A 240 14.18 12.07 -4.78
C ASN A 240 14.34 10.90 -3.79
N GLU A 241 13.27 10.19 -3.46
CA GLU A 241 13.30 9.11 -2.45
C GLU A 241 14.00 7.83 -2.94
N ARG A 242 14.17 7.66 -4.25
CA ARG A 242 14.84 6.51 -4.87
C ARG A 242 14.32 5.12 -4.38
N SER A 243 13.01 4.98 -4.17
CA SER A 243 12.41 3.72 -3.73
C SER A 243 12.14 2.72 -4.88
N ALA A 244 13.02 1.73 -5.03
CA ALA A 244 12.90 0.69 -6.06
C ALA A 244 11.58 -0.12 -5.94
N ARG A 245 11.11 -0.38 -4.71
CA ARG A 245 9.88 -1.15 -4.46
C ARG A 245 8.64 -0.41 -4.98
N LEU A 246 8.53 0.88 -4.68
CA LEU A 246 7.44 1.71 -5.16
C LEU A 246 7.50 1.88 -6.68
N PHE A 247 8.68 2.13 -7.25
CA PHE A 247 8.89 2.21 -8.69
C PHE A 247 8.39 0.96 -9.43
N LYS A 248 8.71 -0.22 -8.89
CA LYS A 248 8.23 -1.53 -9.36
C LYS A 248 6.71 -1.57 -9.57
N HIS A 249 5.94 -1.04 -8.63
CA HIS A 249 4.47 -1.04 -8.66
C HIS A 249 3.93 0.02 -9.63
N VAL A 250 4.55 1.20 -9.66
CA VAL A 250 4.18 2.30 -10.57
C VAL A 250 4.33 1.88 -12.04
N VAL A 251 5.46 1.28 -12.41
CA VAL A 251 5.70 0.78 -13.78
C VAL A 251 4.65 -0.26 -14.17
N ARG A 252 4.31 -1.18 -13.27
CA ARG A 252 3.25 -2.18 -13.53
C ARG A 252 1.87 -1.56 -13.69
N CYS A 253 1.54 -0.51 -12.92
CA CYS A 253 0.28 0.21 -13.10
C CYS A 253 0.21 0.86 -14.49
N TYR A 254 1.27 1.56 -14.92
CA TYR A 254 1.30 2.16 -16.25
C TYR A 254 1.26 1.13 -17.37
N ALA A 255 2.05 0.06 -17.27
CA ALA A 255 2.04 -1.03 -18.24
C ALA A 255 0.64 -1.62 -18.38
N ARG A 256 -0.04 -1.90 -17.27
CA ARG A 256 -1.41 -2.44 -17.30
C ARG A 256 -2.44 -1.45 -17.84
N LEU A 257 -2.32 -0.16 -17.50
CA LEU A 257 -3.17 0.88 -18.11
C LEU A 257 -2.98 0.97 -19.63
N SER A 258 -1.78 0.70 -20.13
CA SER A 258 -1.48 0.73 -21.57
C SER A 258 -2.13 -0.40 -22.38
N ASP A 259 -2.66 -1.44 -21.71
CA ASP A 259 -3.43 -2.50 -22.38
C ASP A 259 -4.82 -2.01 -22.84
N ASN A 260 -5.32 -0.92 -22.25
CA ASN A 260 -6.60 -0.34 -22.64
C ASN A 260 -6.43 0.64 -23.81
N ASN A 261 -7.12 0.38 -24.92
CA ASN A 261 -7.05 1.16 -26.15
C ASN A 261 -7.36 2.67 -25.98
N ARG A 262 -8.18 3.05 -24.99
CA ARG A 262 -8.48 4.47 -24.71
C ARG A 262 -7.39 5.10 -23.85
N ALA A 263 -6.95 4.39 -22.81
CA ALA A 263 -5.92 4.85 -21.89
C ALA A 263 -4.55 5.01 -22.58
N VAL A 264 -4.17 4.08 -23.46
CA VAL A 264 -2.87 4.13 -24.17
C VAL A 264 -2.71 5.41 -25.01
N GLN A 265 -3.80 5.90 -25.62
CA GLN A 265 -3.79 7.14 -26.39
C GLN A 265 -3.57 8.37 -25.51
N ALA A 266 -4.14 8.38 -24.30
CA ALA A 266 -3.93 9.45 -23.33
C ALA A 266 -2.53 9.36 -22.70
N LEU A 267 -2.06 8.16 -22.36
CA LEU A 267 -0.72 7.91 -21.83
C LEU A 267 0.38 8.37 -22.80
N ALA A 268 0.18 8.24 -24.10
CA ALA A 268 1.11 8.77 -25.10
C ALA A 268 1.39 10.28 -24.92
N GLN A 269 0.46 11.02 -24.33
CA GLN A 269 0.57 12.47 -24.12
C GLN A 269 0.92 12.84 -22.68
N CYS A 270 0.51 12.04 -21.69
CA CYS A 270 0.68 12.37 -20.27
C CYS A 270 1.67 11.47 -19.51
N LEU A 271 2.30 10.48 -20.15
CA LEU A 271 3.33 9.66 -19.49
C LEU A 271 4.50 10.55 -19.03
N PRO A 272 4.90 10.51 -17.75
CA PRO A 272 6.01 11.29 -17.22
C PRO A 272 7.30 11.11 -18.02
N GLU A 273 8.05 12.19 -18.21
CA GLU A 273 9.32 12.20 -18.96
C GLU A 273 10.38 11.32 -18.31
N GLN A 274 10.39 11.23 -16.99
CA GLN A 274 11.31 10.40 -16.22
C GLN A 274 11.14 8.89 -16.50
N LEU A 275 9.98 8.48 -17.03
CA LEU A 275 9.75 7.10 -17.49
C LEU A 275 10.11 6.91 -18.97
N ARG A 276 10.45 7.98 -19.69
CA ARG A 276 10.86 7.98 -21.11
C ARG A 276 12.36 8.15 -21.28
N ASP A 277 13.03 8.80 -20.33
CA ASP A 277 14.46 9.03 -20.32
C ASP A 277 15.22 8.02 -19.44
N ASP A 278 16.52 8.27 -19.23
CA ASP A 278 17.41 7.41 -18.46
C ASP A 278 17.34 7.64 -16.93
N THR A 279 16.38 8.44 -16.41
CA THR A 279 16.31 8.83 -14.98
C THR A 279 16.31 7.61 -14.03
N PHE A 280 15.61 6.53 -14.41
CA PHE A 280 15.48 5.32 -13.58
C PHE A 280 16.28 4.12 -14.11
N ARG A 281 17.27 4.35 -14.97
CA ARG A 281 18.08 3.27 -15.57
C ARG A 281 18.69 2.33 -14.54
N GLU A 282 19.20 2.88 -13.44
CA GLU A 282 19.75 2.09 -12.31
C GLU A 282 18.74 1.10 -11.72
N PHE A 283 17.44 1.47 -11.63
CA PHE A 283 16.41 0.55 -11.14
C PHE A 283 16.07 -0.54 -12.15
N LEU A 284 16.10 -0.20 -13.45
CA LEU A 284 15.78 -1.14 -14.52
C LEU A 284 16.89 -2.19 -14.68
N ASP A 285 18.15 -1.79 -14.54
CA ASP A 285 19.31 -2.69 -14.62
C ASP A 285 19.32 -3.72 -13.47
N GLN A 286 18.76 -3.37 -12.31
CA GLN A 286 18.70 -4.23 -11.13
C GLN A 286 17.49 -5.20 -11.11
N ASP A 287 16.38 -4.85 -11.77
CA ASP A 287 15.16 -5.68 -11.79
C ASP A 287 14.65 -5.93 -13.22
N ARG A 288 15.08 -7.07 -13.79
CA ARG A 288 14.65 -7.56 -15.12
C ARG A 288 13.13 -7.62 -15.30
N SER A 289 12.37 -7.90 -14.23
CA SER A 289 10.90 -7.91 -14.33
C SER A 289 10.37 -6.50 -14.58
N THR A 290 10.89 -5.51 -13.86
CA THR A 290 10.48 -4.11 -14.01
C THR A 290 10.93 -3.55 -15.36
N GLU A 291 12.12 -3.91 -15.82
CA GLU A 291 12.60 -3.61 -17.17
C GLU A 291 11.63 -4.13 -18.25
N HIS A 292 11.20 -5.39 -18.15
CA HIS A 292 10.25 -5.99 -19.09
C HIS A 292 8.90 -5.24 -19.12
N PHE A 293 8.35 -4.86 -17.96
CA PHE A 293 7.11 -4.08 -17.91
C PHE A 293 7.29 -2.65 -18.46
N CYS A 294 8.44 -2.03 -18.23
CA CYS A 294 8.76 -0.72 -18.79
C CYS A 294 8.83 -0.77 -20.32
N ARG A 295 9.49 -1.80 -20.87
CA ARG A 295 9.54 -2.05 -22.31
C ARG A 295 8.15 -2.28 -22.91
N THR A 296 7.33 -3.11 -22.24
CA THR A 296 5.95 -3.39 -22.65
C THR A 296 5.11 -2.11 -22.72
N LEU A 297 5.24 -1.24 -21.71
CA LEU A 297 4.59 0.07 -21.69
C LEU A 297 4.98 0.92 -22.91
N HIS A 298 6.28 1.01 -23.21
CA HIS A 298 6.79 1.78 -24.36
C HIS A 298 6.31 1.21 -25.69
N GLU A 299 6.33 -0.11 -25.84
CA GLU A 299 5.83 -0.80 -27.03
C GLU A 299 4.32 -0.56 -27.25
N ASN A 300 3.52 -0.64 -26.19
CA ASN A 300 2.09 -0.39 -26.25
C ASN A 300 1.78 1.06 -26.64
N ILE A 301 2.49 2.03 -26.06
CA ILE A 301 2.37 3.44 -26.42
C ILE A 301 2.76 3.66 -27.90
N TYR A 302 3.85 3.06 -28.35
CA TYR A 302 4.30 3.18 -29.74
C TYR A 302 3.27 2.61 -30.73
N LYS A 303 2.72 1.42 -30.45
CA LYS A 303 1.64 0.80 -31.23
C LYS A 303 0.37 1.68 -31.22
N GLY A 304 0.01 2.20 -30.05
CA GLY A 304 -1.14 3.11 -29.88
C GLY A 304 -1.02 4.41 -30.69
N CYS A 305 0.19 4.95 -30.83
CA CYS A 305 0.46 6.12 -31.68
C CYS A 305 0.40 5.80 -33.20
N LYS A 306 0.80 4.59 -33.60
CA LYS A 306 0.81 4.15 -35.01
C LYS A 306 -0.53 3.68 -35.55
N ALA A 307 -1.52 3.39 -34.70
CA ALA A 307 -2.86 2.97 -35.10
C ALA A 307 -3.72 4.08 -35.77
N ARG A 308 -3.10 5.13 -36.34
CA ARG A 308 -3.68 5.96 -37.39
C ARG A 308 -2.85 5.71 -38.66
N PRO A 309 -3.47 5.19 -39.74
CA PRO A 309 -4.47 5.97 -40.48
C PRO A 309 -5.71 5.18 -40.97
N ASP A 310 -6.71 5.96 -41.40
CA ASP A 310 -7.82 5.66 -42.32
C ASP A 310 -9.27 5.70 -41.80
N SER A 311 -9.96 6.68 -42.38
CA SER A 311 -11.40 6.82 -42.48
C SER A 311 -12.04 5.63 -43.18
N THR A 312 -12.94 4.91 -42.50
CA THR A 312 -14.26 4.47 -43.01
C THR A 312 -14.95 3.55 -42.00
N GLY A 313 -16.24 3.77 -41.76
CA GLY A 313 -17.10 2.79 -41.06
C GLY A 313 -17.81 3.35 -39.83
N ARG A 314 -19.10 3.63 -40.00
CA ARG A 314 -20.04 4.10 -38.97
C ARG A 314 -20.04 3.21 -37.72
N GLY A 315 -19.81 3.83 -36.57
CA GLY A 315 -20.08 3.30 -35.23
C GLY A 315 -19.82 4.43 -34.22
N MET A 316 -20.76 4.72 -33.33
CA MET A 316 -20.86 5.94 -32.53
C MET A 316 -19.55 6.34 -31.78
N THR A 317 -18.91 7.38 -32.33
CA THR A 317 -18.10 8.46 -31.71
C THR A 317 -17.01 8.12 -30.66
N ALA A 318 -15.82 7.79 -31.16
CA ALA A 318 -14.53 8.08 -30.52
C ALA A 318 -14.16 9.59 -30.52
N GLN A 319 -15.09 10.47 -30.92
CA GLN A 319 -14.89 11.91 -31.05
C GLN A 319 -15.14 12.70 -29.76
N ALA A 320 -15.82 12.12 -28.75
CA ALA A 320 -16.04 12.81 -27.47
C ALA A 320 -14.75 12.90 -26.61
N PHE A 321 -13.87 11.90 -26.70
CA PHE A 321 -12.63 11.85 -25.89
C PHE A 321 -11.48 12.67 -26.48
N ASN A 322 -11.50 12.95 -27.80
CA ASN A 322 -10.43 13.67 -28.50
C ASN A 322 -10.66 15.19 -28.59
N ARG A 323 -11.83 15.68 -28.15
CA ARG A 323 -12.21 17.10 -28.13
C ARG A 323 -12.61 17.59 -26.73
N ASP A 324 -12.13 16.94 -25.68
CA ASP A 324 -12.44 17.35 -24.32
C ASP A 324 -11.44 18.43 -23.86
N PRO A 325 -11.87 19.67 -23.54
CA PRO A 325 -11.01 20.72 -22.99
C PRO A 325 -10.30 20.30 -21.69
N SER A 326 -10.73 19.19 -21.08
CA SER A 326 -10.08 18.56 -19.94
C SER A 326 -8.70 17.96 -20.26
N ARG A 327 -8.39 17.66 -21.53
CA ARG A 327 -7.06 17.16 -21.96
C ARG A 327 -5.97 18.21 -21.81
N ASP A 328 -6.26 19.43 -22.25
CA ASP A 328 -5.40 20.58 -22.01
C ASP A 328 -5.32 20.88 -20.50
N ALA A 329 -6.38 20.61 -19.75
CA ALA A 329 -6.39 20.77 -18.30
C ALA A 329 -5.49 19.76 -17.57
N ILE A 330 -5.33 18.51 -18.04
CA ILE A 330 -4.34 17.58 -17.47
C ILE A 330 -2.94 18.07 -17.77
N SER A 331 -2.62 18.38 -19.02
CA SER A 331 -1.29 18.88 -19.38
C SER A 331 -0.94 20.14 -18.58
N ARG A 332 -1.90 21.05 -18.37
CA ARG A 332 -1.73 22.22 -17.50
C ARG A 332 -1.59 21.86 -16.03
N LYS A 333 -2.46 21.01 -15.45
CA LYS A 333 -2.39 20.64 -14.03
C LYS A 333 -1.15 19.81 -13.68
N VAL A 334 -0.69 18.96 -14.58
CA VAL A 334 0.57 18.23 -14.44
C VAL A 334 1.75 19.20 -14.52
N GLN A 335 1.71 20.18 -15.42
CA GLN A 335 2.72 21.23 -15.50
C GLN A 335 2.73 22.14 -14.26
N GLU A 336 1.57 22.56 -13.77
CA GLU A 336 1.40 23.34 -12.53
C GLU A 336 1.91 22.57 -11.30
N ALA A 337 1.65 21.26 -11.23
CA ALA A 337 2.19 20.40 -10.17
C ALA A 337 3.73 20.33 -10.23
N ARG A 338 4.30 20.17 -11.43
CA ARG A 338 5.77 20.22 -11.63
C ARG A 338 6.37 21.54 -11.17
N GLU A 339 5.76 22.66 -11.55
CA GLU A 339 6.22 24.01 -11.15
C GLU A 339 6.10 24.26 -9.64
N SER A 340 5.01 23.79 -9.01
CA SER A 340 4.83 23.90 -7.56
C SER A 340 5.89 23.12 -6.77
N HIS A 341 6.25 21.92 -7.24
CA HIS A 341 7.27 21.09 -6.63
C HIS A 341 8.68 21.67 -6.81
N ALA A 342 8.98 22.19 -8.00
CA ALA A 342 10.25 22.87 -8.28
C ALA A 342 10.44 24.12 -7.39
N ARG A 343 9.37 24.87 -7.11
CA ARG A 343 9.42 26.02 -6.19
C ARG A 343 9.70 25.61 -4.75
N LEU A 344 9.10 24.51 -4.27
CA LEU A 344 9.36 24.00 -2.92
C LEU A 344 10.81 23.52 -2.76
N GLN A 345 11.35 22.80 -3.75
CA GLN A 345 12.76 22.38 -3.75
C GLN A 345 13.73 23.58 -3.83
N HIS A 346 13.38 24.63 -4.56
CA HIS A 346 14.21 25.83 -4.61
C HIS A 346 14.17 26.60 -3.27
N GLN A 347 13.03 26.57 -2.58
CA GLN A 347 12.85 27.21 -1.28
C GLN A 347 13.61 26.47 -0.18
N GLU A 348 13.62 25.13 -0.18
CA GLU A 348 14.44 24.34 0.76
C GLU A 348 15.95 24.57 0.56
N ASN A 349 16.42 24.65 -0.68
CA ASN A 349 17.83 24.92 -0.98
C ASN A 349 18.31 26.34 -0.59
N LEU A 350 17.39 27.30 -0.46
CA LEU A 350 17.68 28.67 0.00
C LEU A 350 17.74 28.80 1.53
N PHE A 351 17.28 27.80 2.28
CA PHE A 351 17.37 27.77 3.74
C PHE A 351 18.59 26.98 4.25
N ASP A 352 19.21 26.14 3.41
CA ASP A 352 20.41 25.36 3.70
C ASP A 352 21.72 26.00 3.16
N SER A 353 21.66 27.20 2.59
CA SER A 353 22.81 28.05 2.22
C SER A 353 22.84 29.30 3.07
#